data_AF-A0A521IL01-F1
#
_entry.id   AF-A0A521IL01-F1
#
_cell.length_a   1.000
_cell.length_b   1.000
_cell.length_c   1.000
_cell.angle_alpha   90.00
_cell.angle_beta   90.00
_cell.angle_gamma   90.00
#
_symmetry.space_group_name_H-M   'P 1'
#
loop_
_entity.id
_entity.type
_entity.pdbx_description
1 polymer ?
#
loop_
_entity_poly.entity_id
_entity_poly.type
_entity_poly.pdbx_seq_one_letter_code
_entity_poly.pdbx_strand_id
1 'polypeptide(L)'
;VITNLIESYDRLMEFGKKHLNDVFTLDGIQRVSSRDKILREIISNLLMHRDFSSGYVPKLVIERDKITTENGNLAHGHGNLNLKTYRPFAKNPPIAKVFREIGLADELGSGMRNSYKYTKMYSGGEPVFTEADVFTTIIPLSEAATATVGPTEKLDSREQVKEQDKEQVTIQDLIQFCSVPRSRKEMQEFMGLTGRRNFSEKYIKPLLNAGEIEMTIPDKPNSPNQRYRKKQLDR
;
A
#
# COMPACT_ATOMS: atom_id res chain seq x y z
N VAL A 1 27.07 1.86 -10.79
CA VAL A 1 25.92 1.75 -11.73
C VAL A 1 26.21 0.58 -12.65
N ILE A 2 25.36 -0.43 -12.71
CA ILE A 2 25.63 -1.66 -13.50
C ILE A 2 25.06 -1.61 -14.92
N THR A 3 24.13 -0.69 -15.22
CA THR A 3 23.52 -0.51 -16.54
C THR A 3 22.79 0.85 -16.66
N ASN A 4 22.28 1.21 -17.84
CA ASN A 4 21.51 2.42 -18.15
C ASN A 4 20.01 2.30 -17.76
N LEU A 5 19.25 3.39 -17.91
CA LEU A 5 17.84 3.45 -17.51
C LEU A 5 16.90 2.56 -18.35
N ILE A 6 17.19 2.38 -19.64
CA ILE A 6 16.36 1.59 -20.55
C ILE A 6 16.51 0.11 -20.22
N GLU A 7 17.75 -0.38 -20.11
CA GLU A 7 18.04 -1.74 -19.65
C GLU A 7 17.56 -1.98 -18.22
N SER A 8 17.61 -0.96 -17.35
CA SER A 8 17.03 -1.06 -16.00
C SER A 8 15.51 -1.27 -16.05
N TYR A 9 14.81 -0.59 -16.95
CA TYR A 9 13.37 -0.78 -17.16
C TYR A 9 13.07 -2.24 -17.55
N ASP A 10 13.77 -2.77 -18.55
CA ASP A 10 13.54 -4.13 -19.03
C ASP A 10 13.77 -5.18 -17.94
N ARG A 11 14.87 -5.03 -17.18
CA ARG A 11 15.18 -5.92 -16.05
C ARG A 11 14.13 -5.86 -14.94
N LEU A 12 13.60 -4.68 -14.63
CA LEU A 12 12.54 -4.52 -13.63
C LEU A 12 11.21 -5.11 -14.13
N MET A 13 10.91 -4.95 -15.42
CA MET A 13 9.75 -5.57 -16.05
C MET A 13 9.83 -7.09 -16.03
N GLU A 14 10.97 -7.67 -16.39
CA GLU A 14 11.22 -9.12 -16.29
C GLU A 14 11.11 -9.62 -14.84
N PHE A 15 11.68 -8.87 -13.89
CA PHE A 15 11.55 -9.19 -12.47
C PHE A 15 10.08 -9.20 -12.03
N GLY A 16 9.29 -8.20 -12.41
CA GLY A 16 7.85 -8.15 -12.12
C GLY A 16 7.09 -9.32 -12.76
N LYS A 17 7.32 -9.59 -14.05
CA LYS A 17 6.68 -10.69 -14.78
C LYS A 17 7.00 -12.06 -14.19
N LYS A 18 8.20 -12.24 -13.66
CA LYS A 18 8.65 -13.49 -13.03
C LYS A 18 7.98 -13.75 -11.68
N HIS A 19 7.68 -12.70 -10.91
CA HIS A 19 7.20 -12.84 -9.54
C HIS A 19 5.70 -12.51 -9.37
N LEU A 20 5.03 -12.09 -10.43
CA LEU A 20 3.61 -11.76 -10.43
C LEU A 20 2.87 -12.49 -11.55
N ASN A 21 1.77 -13.12 -11.17
CA ASN A 21 0.89 -13.80 -12.11
C ASN A 21 0.12 -12.79 -12.98
N ASP A 22 -0.08 -13.14 -14.25
CA ASP A 22 -0.97 -12.39 -15.12
C ASP A 22 -2.41 -12.87 -14.93
N VAL A 23 -3.12 -12.23 -13.99
CA VAL A 23 -4.53 -12.54 -13.70
C VAL A 23 -5.39 -12.12 -14.88
N PHE A 24 -6.32 -13.00 -15.27
CA PHE A 24 -7.27 -12.71 -16.34
C PHE A 24 -8.09 -11.46 -16.02
N THR A 25 -7.90 -10.41 -16.82
CA THR A 25 -8.63 -9.14 -16.68
C THR A 25 -9.23 -8.72 -18.02
N LEU A 26 -10.46 -8.19 -17.98
CA LEU A 26 -11.13 -7.54 -19.10
C LEU A 26 -11.24 -6.03 -18.86
N ASP A 27 -10.94 -5.24 -19.90
CA ASP A 27 -11.23 -3.81 -19.99
C ASP A 27 -12.28 -3.61 -21.09
N GLY A 28 -13.54 -3.52 -20.69
CA GLY A 28 -14.67 -3.66 -21.61
C GLY A 28 -14.73 -5.07 -22.19
N ILE A 29 -14.58 -5.17 -23.52
CA ILE A 29 -14.58 -6.45 -24.25
C ILE A 29 -13.18 -7.00 -24.55
N GLN A 30 -12.13 -6.24 -24.22
CA GLN A 30 -10.75 -6.61 -24.54
C GLN A 30 -10.04 -7.22 -23.33
N ARG A 31 -9.32 -8.32 -23.55
CA ARG A 31 -8.39 -8.84 -22.55
C ARG A 31 -7.19 -7.91 -22.42
N VAL A 32 -6.86 -7.55 -21.19
CA VAL A 32 -5.69 -6.73 -20.85
C VAL A 32 -4.87 -7.39 -19.75
N SER A 33 -3.56 -7.16 -19.75
CA SER A 33 -2.69 -7.51 -18.62
C SER A 33 -2.63 -6.35 -17.63
N SER A 34 -3.44 -6.43 -16.57
CA SER A 34 -3.39 -5.44 -15.49
C SER A 34 -2.02 -5.40 -14.82
N ARG A 35 -1.37 -6.56 -14.68
CA ARG A 35 0.00 -6.68 -14.17
C ARG A 35 0.97 -5.83 -14.97
N ASP A 36 1.02 -6.01 -16.29
CA ASP A 36 1.99 -5.31 -17.13
C ASP A 36 1.71 -3.81 -17.18
N LYS A 37 0.43 -3.40 -17.15
CA LYS A 37 0.03 -1.99 -17.07
C LYS A 37 0.46 -1.34 -15.74
N ILE A 38 0.25 -2.01 -14.62
CA ILE A 38 0.72 -1.55 -13.30
C ILE A 38 2.25 -1.46 -13.28
N LEU A 39 2.94 -2.53 -13.69
CA LEU A 39 4.40 -2.59 -13.68
C LEU A 39 5.01 -1.49 -14.54
N ARG A 40 4.53 -1.33 -15.78
CA ARG A 40 4.99 -0.25 -16.66
C ARG A 40 4.86 1.11 -15.99
N GLU A 41 3.73 1.38 -15.35
CA GLU A 41 3.47 2.67 -14.71
C GLU A 41 4.40 2.92 -13.52
N ILE A 42 4.49 1.98 -12.57
CA ILE A 42 5.29 2.18 -11.35
C ILE A 42 6.80 2.16 -11.65
N ILE A 43 7.25 1.36 -12.62
CA ILE A 43 8.66 1.28 -13.02
C ILE A 43 9.06 2.54 -13.79
N SER A 44 8.24 3.00 -14.73
CA SER A 44 8.51 4.24 -15.44
C SER A 44 8.57 5.42 -14.48
N ASN A 45 7.64 5.53 -13.54
CA ASN A 45 7.66 6.56 -12.51
C ASN A 45 8.92 6.47 -11.63
N LEU A 46 9.28 5.26 -11.18
CA LEU A 46 10.48 5.02 -10.37
C LEU A 46 11.76 5.51 -11.06
N LEU A 47 11.88 5.30 -12.38
CA LEU A 47 13.06 5.65 -13.15
C LEU A 47 13.08 7.10 -13.61
N MET A 48 11.94 7.67 -14.01
CA MET A 48 11.88 9.03 -14.57
C MET A 48 11.74 10.12 -13.51
N HIS A 49 11.15 9.82 -12.35
CA HIS A 49 10.85 10.84 -11.32
C HIS A 49 11.79 10.80 -10.13
N ARG A 50 12.82 9.95 -10.16
CA ARG A 50 13.85 9.93 -9.11
C ARG A 50 14.70 11.20 -9.10
N ASP A 51 15.13 11.59 -7.91
CA ASP A 51 16.21 12.54 -7.74
C ASP A 51 17.56 11.83 -8.04
N PHE A 52 18.20 12.26 -9.12
CA PHE A 52 19.50 11.72 -9.55
C PHE A 52 20.69 12.34 -8.80
N SER A 53 20.47 13.41 -8.05
CA SER A 53 21.49 14.00 -7.17
C SER A 53 21.59 13.29 -5.82
N SER A 54 20.55 12.52 -5.44
CA SER A 54 20.51 11.74 -4.21
C SER A 54 21.22 10.39 -4.34
N GLY A 55 21.96 10.01 -3.30
CA GLY A 55 22.54 8.67 -3.13
C GLY A 55 21.52 7.58 -2.75
N TYR A 56 20.26 7.94 -2.52
CA TYR A 56 19.21 6.98 -2.17
C TYR A 56 18.94 6.03 -3.36
N VAL A 57 19.20 4.75 -3.14
CA VAL A 57 19.03 3.71 -4.17
C VAL A 57 17.54 3.43 -4.36
N PRO A 58 17.00 3.57 -5.59
CA PRO A 58 15.62 3.23 -5.87
C PRO A 58 15.36 1.73 -5.69
N LYS A 59 14.18 1.37 -5.18
CA LYS A 59 13.81 -0.01 -4.87
C LYS A 59 12.46 -0.34 -5.51
N LEU A 60 12.35 -1.58 -5.98
CA LEU A 60 11.10 -2.26 -6.31
C LEU A 60 11.07 -3.54 -5.47
N VAL A 61 10.12 -3.64 -4.55
CA VAL A 61 9.96 -4.78 -3.65
C VAL A 61 8.61 -5.42 -3.90
N ILE A 62 8.59 -6.73 -4.10
CA ILE A 62 7.36 -7.52 -4.26
C ILE A 62 7.23 -8.39 -3.02
N GLU A 63 6.20 -8.14 -2.23
CA GLU A 63 5.80 -8.94 -1.08
C GLU A 63 4.56 -9.76 -1.45
N ARG A 64 4.06 -10.58 -0.51
CA ARG A 64 2.86 -11.41 -0.76
C ARG A 64 1.59 -10.57 -0.98
N ASP A 65 1.48 -9.45 -0.28
CA ASP A 65 0.28 -8.62 -0.19
C ASP A 65 0.42 -7.27 -0.89
N LYS A 66 1.61 -6.92 -1.40
CA LYS A 66 1.83 -5.64 -2.08
C LYS A 66 3.11 -5.59 -2.93
N ILE A 67 3.13 -4.65 -3.86
CA ILE A 67 4.33 -4.12 -4.51
C ILE A 67 4.64 -2.77 -3.88
N THR A 68 5.90 -2.52 -3.53
CA THR A 68 6.37 -1.21 -3.04
C THR A 68 7.47 -0.69 -3.95
N THR A 69 7.35 0.56 -4.40
CA THR A 69 8.46 1.29 -5.02
C THR A 69 8.88 2.47 -4.17
N GLU A 70 10.19 2.73 -4.10
CA GLU A 70 10.78 3.83 -3.35
C GLU A 70 11.88 4.49 -4.15
N ASN A 71 11.91 5.81 -4.22
CA ASN A 71 13.05 6.57 -4.74
C ASN A 71 13.27 7.86 -3.97
N GLY A 72 14.52 8.32 -3.96
CA GLY A 72 14.85 9.67 -3.51
C GLY A 72 14.08 10.70 -4.34
N ASN A 73 13.68 11.78 -3.69
CA ASN A 73 12.71 12.71 -4.21
C ASN A 73 12.99 14.16 -3.81
N LEU A 74 12.90 15.07 -4.78
CA LEU A 74 12.79 16.50 -4.51
C LEU A 74 11.30 16.85 -4.37
N ALA A 75 10.82 16.77 -3.14
CA ALA A 75 9.40 16.88 -2.84
C ALA A 75 8.86 18.30 -3.13
N HIS A 76 7.72 18.37 -3.81
CA HIS A 76 6.99 19.64 -4.07
C HIS A 76 5.79 19.82 -3.12
N GLY A 77 5.64 18.90 -2.17
CA GLY A 77 4.59 18.84 -1.17
C GLY A 77 4.82 17.64 -0.25
N HIS A 78 3.94 17.45 0.72
CA HIS A 78 4.02 16.33 1.67
C HIS A 78 2.70 15.59 1.81
N GLY A 79 2.78 14.27 2.01
CA GLY A 79 1.65 13.41 2.32
C GLY A 79 1.12 12.61 1.13
N ASN A 80 -0.07 12.05 1.29
CA ASN A 80 -0.66 11.18 0.28
C ASN A 80 -1.20 11.99 -0.90
N LEU A 81 -0.81 11.61 -2.11
CA LEU A 81 -1.35 12.21 -3.33
C LEU A 81 -2.81 11.77 -3.51
N ASN A 82 -3.67 12.72 -3.87
CA ASN A 82 -5.07 12.47 -4.16
C ASN A 82 -5.34 12.66 -5.65
N LEU A 83 -5.99 11.69 -6.28
CA LEU A 83 -6.28 11.69 -7.72
C LEU A 83 -7.01 12.95 -8.21
N LYS A 84 -7.87 13.56 -7.39
CA LYS A 84 -8.67 14.74 -7.77
C LYS A 84 -7.89 16.04 -7.71
N THR A 85 -6.95 16.15 -6.76
CA THR A 85 -6.18 17.37 -6.52
C THR A 85 -4.79 17.31 -7.16
N TYR A 86 -4.32 16.12 -7.50
CA TYR A 86 -3.01 15.91 -8.09
C TYR A 86 -2.82 16.74 -9.36
N ARG A 87 -1.67 17.42 -9.42
CA ARG A 87 -1.19 18.15 -10.59
C ARG A 87 0.06 17.45 -11.08
N PRO A 88 0.04 16.85 -12.28
CA PRO A 88 1.19 16.15 -12.80
C PRO A 88 2.40 17.08 -12.94
N PHE A 89 3.54 16.66 -12.40
CA PHE A 89 4.77 17.42 -12.46
C PHE A 89 5.94 16.50 -12.83
N ALA A 90 6.55 16.74 -13.99
CA ALA A 90 7.68 15.96 -14.43
C ALA A 90 8.97 16.45 -13.76
N LYS A 91 9.46 15.69 -12.77
CA LYS A 91 10.70 16.02 -12.03
C LYS A 91 11.95 16.04 -12.94
N ASN A 92 11.99 15.17 -13.95
CA ASN A 92 13.04 15.17 -14.98
C ASN A 92 12.41 15.25 -16.38
N PRO A 93 12.01 16.44 -16.87
CA PRO A 93 11.28 16.59 -18.14
C PRO A 93 11.99 15.97 -19.36
N PRO A 94 13.33 16.08 -19.55
CA PRO A 94 14.00 15.44 -20.68
C PRO A 94 13.92 13.90 -20.65
N ILE A 95 14.08 13.30 -19.46
CA ILE A 95 14.00 11.84 -19.29
C ILE A 95 12.56 11.36 -19.52
N ALA A 96 11.58 12.05 -18.93
CA ALA A 96 10.16 11.76 -19.13
C ALA A 96 9.77 11.86 -20.62
N LYS A 97 10.31 12.86 -21.34
CA LYS A 97 10.12 12.99 -22.79
C LYS A 97 10.67 11.76 -23.51
N VAL A 98 11.92 11.37 -23.27
CA VAL A 98 12.51 10.18 -23.90
C VAL A 98 11.63 8.95 -23.65
N PHE A 99 11.28 8.66 -22.39
CA PHE A 99 10.45 7.51 -22.01
C PHE A 99 9.11 7.49 -22.75
N ARG A 100 8.49 8.65 -22.95
CA ARG A 100 7.24 8.75 -23.72
C ARG A 100 7.45 8.49 -25.21
N GLU A 101 8.47 9.12 -25.82
CA GLU A 101 8.74 8.96 -27.26
C GLU A 101 9.09 7.50 -27.63
N ILE A 102 9.74 6.76 -26.72
CA ILE A 102 10.06 5.34 -26.93
C ILE A 102 8.96 4.38 -26.43
N GLY A 103 7.82 4.90 -25.96
CA GLY A 103 6.65 4.10 -25.57
C GLY A 103 6.69 3.47 -24.16
N LEU A 104 7.71 3.76 -23.36
CA LEU A 104 7.83 3.25 -21.98
C LEU A 104 6.93 3.98 -20.97
N ALA A 105 6.46 5.19 -21.29
CA ALA A 105 5.54 5.95 -20.44
C ALA A 105 4.37 6.53 -21.23
N ASP A 106 3.22 6.68 -20.56
CA ASP A 106 2.04 7.35 -21.14
C ASP A 106 2.14 8.88 -21.03
N GLU A 107 1.15 9.58 -21.58
CA GLU A 107 1.07 11.03 -21.45
C GLU A 107 0.89 11.47 -19.98
N LEU A 108 1.43 12.64 -19.68
CA LEU A 108 1.49 13.20 -18.35
C LEU A 108 0.08 13.28 -17.72
N GLY A 109 -0.10 12.65 -16.55
CA GLY A 109 -1.37 12.69 -15.80
C GLY A 109 -2.33 11.53 -16.06
N SER A 110 -2.08 10.70 -17.08
CA SER A 110 -2.79 9.43 -17.24
C SER A 110 -2.33 8.36 -16.24
N GLY A 111 -1.07 8.44 -15.81
CA GLY A 111 -0.40 7.41 -15.03
C GLY A 111 -1.03 7.08 -13.68
N MET A 112 -1.38 8.11 -12.90
CA MET A 112 -2.08 7.91 -11.62
C MET A 112 -3.47 7.30 -11.85
N ARG A 113 -4.23 7.76 -12.85
CA ARG A 113 -5.55 7.22 -13.19
C ARG A 113 -5.47 5.75 -13.60
N ASN A 114 -4.51 5.41 -14.45
CA ASN A 114 -4.26 4.03 -14.90
C ASN A 114 -3.87 3.15 -13.71
N SER A 115 -3.04 3.64 -12.80
CA SER A 115 -2.69 2.92 -11.57
C SER A 115 -3.93 2.57 -10.75
N TYR A 116 -4.84 3.53 -10.50
CA TYR A 116 -6.09 3.25 -9.78
C TYR A 116 -6.95 2.22 -10.52
N LYS A 117 -7.15 2.43 -11.83
CA LYS A 117 -7.96 1.53 -12.67
C LYS A 117 -7.45 0.10 -12.63
N TYR A 118 -6.17 -0.12 -12.96
CA TYR A 118 -5.61 -1.46 -13.09
C TYR A 118 -5.35 -2.11 -11.74
N THR A 119 -5.00 -1.35 -10.70
CA THR A 119 -4.90 -1.91 -9.33
C THR A 119 -6.26 -2.44 -8.88
N LYS A 120 -7.34 -1.68 -9.11
CA LYS A 120 -8.69 -2.14 -8.78
C LYS A 120 -9.05 -3.42 -9.52
N MET A 121 -8.68 -3.53 -10.80
CA MET A 121 -8.92 -4.74 -11.58
C MET A 121 -8.04 -5.93 -11.17
N TYR A 122 -6.81 -5.68 -10.73
CA TYR A 122 -5.82 -6.72 -10.44
C TYR A 122 -5.97 -7.32 -9.03
N SER A 123 -6.18 -6.47 -8.02
CA SER A 123 -6.25 -6.88 -6.62
C SER A 123 -7.53 -6.45 -5.91
N GLY A 124 -8.39 -5.65 -6.54
CA GLY A 124 -9.57 -5.08 -5.89
C GLY A 124 -9.27 -3.90 -4.95
N GLY A 125 -7.99 -3.63 -4.68
CA GLY A 125 -7.55 -2.53 -3.81
C GLY A 125 -7.33 -1.22 -4.56
N GLU A 126 -6.74 -0.26 -3.85
CA GLU A 126 -6.33 1.04 -4.40
C GLU A 126 -4.83 1.28 -4.14
N PRO A 127 -4.14 1.92 -5.09
CA PRO A 127 -2.76 2.29 -4.91
C PRO A 127 -2.63 3.45 -3.91
N VAL A 128 -1.52 3.50 -3.18
CA VAL A 128 -1.17 4.63 -2.31
C VAL A 128 0.12 5.26 -2.81
N PHE A 129 0.08 6.57 -3.02
CA PHE A 129 1.24 7.38 -3.40
C PHE A 129 1.55 8.36 -2.28
N THR A 130 2.74 8.30 -1.72
CA THR A 130 3.18 9.18 -0.63
C THR A 130 4.34 10.05 -1.10
N GLU A 131 4.15 11.36 -1.06
CA GLU A 131 5.17 12.36 -1.38
C GLU A 131 5.87 12.81 -0.08
N ALA A 132 7.17 12.56 -0.01
CA ALA A 132 8.10 13.05 1.01
C ALA A 132 9.51 13.03 0.40
N ASP A 133 10.56 13.16 1.22
CA ASP A 133 11.97 13.04 0.78
C ASP A 133 12.25 11.69 0.07
N VAL A 134 11.49 10.66 0.45
CA VAL A 134 11.34 9.42 -0.31
C VAL A 134 9.94 9.39 -0.89
N PHE A 135 9.84 9.27 -2.20
CA PHE A 135 8.57 9.01 -2.86
C PHE A 135 8.28 7.51 -2.77
N THR A 136 7.09 7.16 -2.26
CA THR A 136 6.69 5.76 -2.09
C THR A 136 5.39 5.48 -2.82
N THR A 137 5.37 4.42 -3.63
CA THR A 137 4.14 3.85 -4.20
C THR A 137 3.88 2.47 -3.63
N ILE A 138 2.66 2.21 -3.21
CA ILE A 138 2.19 0.91 -2.73
C ILE A 138 1.06 0.44 -3.63
N ILE A 139 1.21 -0.74 -4.23
CA ILE A 139 0.15 -1.43 -4.97
C ILE A 139 -0.26 -2.66 -4.17
N PRO A 140 -1.46 -2.74 -3.59
CA PRO A 140 -1.92 -3.95 -2.93
C PRO A 140 -2.03 -5.10 -3.93
N LEU A 141 -1.74 -6.32 -3.47
CA LEU A 141 -1.83 -7.57 -4.23
C LEU A 141 -2.87 -8.50 -3.59
N SER A 142 -3.53 -9.29 -4.44
CA SER A 142 -4.38 -10.41 -4.02
C SER A 142 -3.55 -11.70 -3.98
N GLU A 143 -4.02 -12.71 -3.26
CA GLU A 143 -3.35 -14.02 -3.22
C GLU A 143 -3.14 -14.60 -4.63
N ALA A 144 -4.12 -14.42 -5.52
CA ALA A 144 -4.05 -14.87 -6.91
C ALA A 144 -2.89 -14.23 -7.70
N ALA A 145 -2.49 -13.00 -7.36
CA ALA A 145 -1.39 -12.31 -8.00
C ALA A 145 -0.01 -12.93 -7.66
N THR A 146 0.14 -13.55 -6.49
CA THR A 146 1.41 -14.10 -6.00
C THR A 146 1.42 -15.61 -5.82
N ALA A 147 0.28 -16.29 -6.03
CA ALA A 147 0.16 -17.74 -5.88
C ALA A 147 1.11 -18.47 -6.85
N THR A 148 2.04 -19.26 -6.32
CA THR A 148 2.96 -20.03 -7.16
C THR A 148 2.24 -21.27 -7.69
N VAL A 149 2.07 -21.38 -9.01
CA VAL A 149 1.56 -22.62 -9.64
C VAL A 149 2.72 -23.61 -9.84
N GLY A 150 2.76 -24.67 -9.03
CA GLY A 150 3.77 -25.73 -9.04
C GLY A 150 3.48 -26.76 -7.92
N PRO A 151 4.14 -27.94 -7.89
CA PRO A 151 3.94 -28.92 -6.82
C PRO A 151 4.30 -28.25 -5.49
N THR A 152 3.30 -28.01 -4.66
CA THR A 152 3.45 -27.37 -3.37
C THR A 152 3.97 -28.44 -2.41
N GLU A 153 5.21 -28.29 -1.93
CA GLU A 153 5.58 -28.92 -0.67
C GLU A 153 4.63 -28.37 0.40
N LYS A 154 3.82 -29.27 0.96
CA LYS A 154 2.79 -28.99 1.96
C LYS A 154 3.42 -28.24 3.13
N LEU A 155 3.15 -26.95 3.23
CA LEU A 155 3.27 -26.22 4.49
C LEU A 155 1.86 -26.05 5.06
N ASP A 156 1.67 -26.84 6.10
CA ASP A 156 0.59 -26.99 7.06
C ASP A 156 -0.57 -25.97 7.00
N SER A 157 -1.75 -26.52 6.78
CA SER A 157 -3.06 -25.92 6.89
C SER A 157 -3.37 -25.49 8.33
N ARG A 158 -3.54 -24.17 8.59
CA ARG A 158 -4.40 -23.69 9.68
C ARG A 158 -5.17 -22.42 9.28
N GLU A 159 -6.49 -22.62 9.21
CA GLU A 159 -7.57 -21.66 9.45
C GLU A 159 -7.78 -20.53 8.43
N GLN A 160 -8.48 -20.90 7.35
CA GLN A 160 -9.31 -19.98 6.58
C GLN A 160 -10.56 -19.62 7.39
N VAL A 161 -10.68 -18.34 7.78
CA VAL A 161 -11.98 -17.72 8.05
C VAL A 161 -12.22 -16.72 6.92
N LYS A 162 -13.24 -17.00 6.10
CA LYS A 162 -13.78 -16.09 5.09
C LYS A 162 -14.29 -14.83 5.81
N GLU A 163 -13.75 -13.66 5.52
CA GLU A 163 -14.42 -12.39 5.86
C GLU A 163 -14.83 -11.66 4.58
N GLN A 164 -16.16 -11.54 4.45
CA GLN A 164 -16.88 -10.71 3.49
C GLN A 164 -16.66 -9.21 3.79
N ASP A 165 -16.89 -8.39 2.76
CA ASP A 165 -17.01 -6.94 2.77
C ASP A 165 -17.36 -6.34 4.13
N LYS A 166 -16.44 -5.56 4.72
CA LYS A 166 -16.76 -4.61 5.78
C LYS A 166 -16.33 -3.22 5.35
N GLU A 167 -17.29 -2.31 5.41
CA GLU A 167 -17.10 -0.85 5.37
C GLU A 167 -15.86 -0.45 6.18
N GLN A 168 -15.10 0.53 5.68
CA GLN A 168 -13.89 1.03 6.35
C GLN A 168 -14.23 1.53 7.76
N VAL A 169 -14.00 0.69 8.77
CA VAL A 169 -14.18 1.02 10.19
C VAL A 169 -13.19 2.13 10.56
N THR A 170 -13.72 3.28 10.96
CA THR A 170 -12.94 4.47 11.30
C THR A 170 -12.44 4.43 12.75
N ILE A 171 -11.55 5.37 13.11
CA ILE A 171 -11.11 5.54 14.51
C ILE A 171 -12.28 5.92 15.42
N GLN A 172 -13.27 6.66 14.93
CA GLN A 172 -14.46 7.02 15.72
C GLN A 172 -15.31 5.80 16.06
N ASP A 173 -15.44 4.86 15.12
CA ASP A 173 -16.15 3.59 15.35
C ASP A 173 -15.45 2.77 16.43
N LEU A 174 -14.11 2.75 16.45
CA LEU A 174 -13.34 2.09 17.50
C LEU A 174 -13.58 2.71 18.88
N ILE A 175 -13.62 4.05 18.98
CA ILE A 175 -13.93 4.75 20.24
C ILE A 175 -15.34 4.38 20.71
N GLN A 176 -16.31 4.36 19.79
CA GLN A 176 -17.69 4.00 20.11
C GLN A 176 -17.81 2.53 20.53
N PHE A 177 -17.06 1.64 19.91
CA PHE A 177 -16.97 0.22 20.28
C PHE A 177 -16.42 0.01 21.70
N CYS A 178 -15.58 0.93 22.18
CA CYS A 178 -15.05 0.94 23.54
C CYS A 178 -16.06 1.46 24.59
N SER A 179 -17.32 1.75 24.23
CA SER A 179 -18.36 2.10 25.21
C SER A 179 -18.54 1.05 26.32
N VAL A 180 -18.20 -0.21 26.05
CA VAL A 180 -18.06 -1.30 27.02
C VAL A 180 -16.58 -1.70 27.11
N PRO A 181 -16.05 -2.13 28.26
CA PRO A 181 -14.65 -2.57 28.37
C PRO A 181 -14.25 -3.68 27.37
N ARG A 182 -13.34 -3.36 26.46
CA ARG A 182 -12.82 -4.27 25.43
C ARG A 182 -11.35 -4.59 25.65
N SER A 183 -10.97 -5.83 25.41
CA SER A 183 -9.58 -6.23 25.34
C SER A 183 -8.92 -5.70 24.07
N ARG A 184 -7.58 -5.63 24.07
CA ARG A 184 -6.81 -5.31 22.86
C ARG A 184 -7.19 -6.22 21.68
N LYS A 185 -7.41 -7.52 21.94
CA LYS A 185 -7.75 -8.50 20.91
C LYS A 185 -9.10 -8.18 20.26
N GLU A 186 -10.13 -7.92 21.06
CA GLU A 186 -11.46 -7.53 20.56
C GLU A 186 -11.40 -6.22 19.75
N MET A 187 -10.62 -5.24 20.20
CA MET A 187 -10.41 -3.98 19.46
C MET A 187 -9.71 -4.19 18.11
N GLN A 188 -8.74 -5.12 18.05
CA GLN A 188 -8.05 -5.46 16.80
C GLN A 188 -8.97 -6.18 15.82
N GLU A 189 -9.76 -7.13 16.31
CA GLU A 189 -10.75 -7.86 15.51
C GLU A 189 -11.81 -6.91 14.97
N PHE A 190 -12.30 -5.98 15.79
CA PHE A 190 -13.28 -4.97 15.38
C PHE A 190 -12.76 -4.09 14.24
N MET A 191 -11.48 -3.71 14.26
CA MET A 191 -10.87 -2.92 13.18
C MET A 191 -10.44 -3.75 11.95
N GLY A 192 -10.64 -5.07 11.95
CA GLY A 192 -10.11 -5.94 10.89
C GLY A 192 -8.58 -5.98 10.84
N LEU A 193 -7.90 -5.66 11.95
CA LEU A 193 -6.43 -5.57 12.06
C LEU A 193 -5.83 -6.76 12.83
N THR A 194 -6.50 -7.91 12.76
CA THR A 194 -6.08 -9.17 13.38
C THR A 194 -4.64 -9.51 12.96
N GLY A 195 -3.76 -9.79 13.93
CA GLY A 195 -2.35 -10.15 13.67
C GLY A 195 -1.36 -8.99 13.53
N ARG A 196 -1.78 -7.72 13.52
CA ARG A 196 -0.85 -6.58 13.46
C ARG A 196 -0.13 -6.37 14.80
N ARG A 197 1.21 -6.46 14.78
CA ARG A 197 2.06 -6.34 15.98
C ARG A 197 2.00 -4.93 16.64
N ASN A 198 1.66 -3.89 15.88
CA ASN A 198 1.78 -2.49 16.33
C ASN A 198 0.43 -1.82 16.68
N PHE A 199 -0.64 -2.58 16.92
CA PHE A 199 -1.96 -2.00 17.19
C PHE A 199 -1.96 -1.08 18.42
N SER A 200 -1.27 -1.47 19.51
CA SER A 200 -1.20 -0.60 20.68
C SER A 200 -0.49 0.72 20.40
N GLU A 201 0.53 0.73 19.55
CA GLU A 201 1.30 1.95 19.28
C GLU A 201 0.58 2.91 18.34
N LYS A 202 -0.11 2.35 17.33
CA LYS A 202 -0.78 3.16 16.31
C LYS A 202 -2.18 3.60 16.70
N TYR A 203 -2.87 2.86 17.59
CA TYR A 203 -4.27 3.13 17.92
C TYR A 203 -4.49 3.36 19.42
N ILE A 204 -4.10 2.43 20.28
CA ILE A 204 -4.39 2.52 21.72
C ILE A 204 -3.63 3.69 22.39
N LYS A 205 -2.31 3.79 22.20
CA LYS A 205 -1.48 4.86 22.81
C LYS A 205 -1.95 6.26 22.41
N PRO A 206 -2.21 6.58 21.12
CA PRO A 206 -2.78 7.86 20.73
C PRO A 206 -4.12 8.16 21.40
N LEU A 207 -5.03 7.18 21.49
CA LEU A 207 -6.34 7.37 22.09
C LEU A 207 -6.28 7.55 23.62
N LEU A 208 -5.37 6.85 24.31
CA LEU A 208 -5.10 7.06 25.73
C LEU A 208 -4.51 8.45 25.99
N ASN A 209 -3.55 8.89 25.16
CA ASN A 209 -2.93 10.20 25.27
C ASN A 209 -3.90 11.34 24.99
N ALA A 210 -4.81 11.15 24.04
CA ALA A 210 -5.90 12.09 23.74
C ALA A 210 -7.03 12.06 24.79
N GLY A 211 -7.03 11.07 25.69
CA GLY A 211 -8.05 10.91 26.73
C GLY A 211 -9.41 10.42 26.21
N GLU A 212 -9.46 9.85 25.00
CA GLU A 212 -10.69 9.32 24.38
C GLU A 212 -11.09 7.96 24.97
N ILE A 213 -10.10 7.18 25.41
CA ILE A 213 -10.27 5.90 26.10
C ILE A 213 -9.40 5.86 27.37
N GLU A 214 -9.72 4.97 28.29
CA GLU A 214 -8.99 4.73 29.52
C GLU A 214 -8.80 3.23 29.80
N MET A 215 -7.80 2.90 30.62
CA MET A 215 -7.51 1.53 31.07
C MET A 215 -8.43 1.15 32.23
N THR A 216 -8.91 -0.09 32.25
CA THR A 216 -9.69 -0.60 33.39
C THR A 216 -8.82 -1.00 34.58
N ILE A 217 -7.53 -1.25 34.36
CA ILE A 217 -6.55 -1.56 35.42
C ILE A 217 -5.34 -0.61 35.27
N PRO A 218 -5.44 0.66 35.72
CA PRO A 218 -4.38 1.66 35.53
C PRO A 218 -3.05 1.27 36.20
N ASP A 219 -3.11 0.66 37.38
CA ASP A 219 -1.93 0.30 38.18
C ASP A 219 -1.09 -0.84 37.58
N LYS A 220 -1.67 -1.61 36.64
CA LYS A 220 -1.00 -2.74 35.98
C LYS A 220 -1.23 -2.66 34.46
N PRO A 221 -0.57 -1.74 33.74
CA PRO A 221 -0.78 -1.50 32.32
C PRO A 221 -0.55 -2.75 31.46
N ASN A 222 0.40 -3.61 31.86
CA ASN A 222 0.75 -4.86 31.17
C ASN A 222 -0.04 -6.09 31.68
N SER A 223 -1.14 -5.90 32.41
CA SER A 223 -1.97 -7.00 32.89
C SER A 223 -2.51 -7.83 31.72
N PRO A 224 -2.49 -9.18 31.79
CA PRO A 224 -3.12 -10.03 30.77
C PRO A 224 -4.64 -9.83 30.68
N ASN A 225 -5.24 -9.31 31.75
CA ASN A 225 -6.67 -8.98 31.84
C ASN A 225 -6.97 -7.50 31.56
N GLN A 226 -6.01 -6.75 31.00
CA GLN A 226 -6.20 -5.33 30.69
C GLN A 226 -7.30 -5.14 29.64
N ARG A 227 -8.21 -4.20 29.91
CA ARG A 227 -9.25 -3.77 28.98
C ARG A 227 -9.26 -2.24 28.88
N TYR A 228 -9.85 -1.75 27.80
CA TYR A 228 -9.97 -0.33 27.49
C TYR A 228 -11.44 0.03 27.36
N ARG A 229 -11.83 1.18 27.88
CA ARG A 229 -13.19 1.71 27.75
C ARG A 229 -13.16 3.18 27.36
N LYS A 230 -14.21 3.66 26.69
CA LYS A 230 -14.39 5.06 26.35
C LYS A 230 -14.41 5.90 27.63
N LYS A 231 -13.62 6.96 27.67
CA LYS A 231 -13.58 7.84 28.83
C LYS A 231 -14.90 8.62 28.88
N GLN A 232 -15.62 8.54 29.99
CA GLN A 232 -16.75 9.42 30.24
C GLN A 232 -16.14 10.77 30.65
N LEU A 233 -16.39 11.83 29.87
CA LEU A 233 -16.11 13.17 30.36
C LEU A 233 -17.14 13.46 31.44
N ASP A 234 -16.71 13.43 32.71
CA ASP A 234 -17.49 14.06 33.77
C ASP A 234 -17.62 15.54 33.41
N ARG A 235 -18.87 16.00 33.32
CA ARG A 235 -19.20 17.44 33.31
C ARG A 235 -18.97 18.04 34.69
#